data_AF-A0A7J8XQN0-F1
#
_entry.id   AF-A0A7J8XQN0-F1
#
_cell.length_a   1.000
_cell.length_b   1.000
_cell.length_c   1.000
_cell.angle_alpha   90.00
_cell.angle_beta   90.00
_cell.angle_gamma   90.00
#
_symmetry.space_group_name_H-M   'P 1'
#
loop_
_entity.id
_entity.type
_entity.pdbx_description
1 polymer ?
#
loop_
_entity_poly.entity_id
_entity_poly.type
_entity_poly.pdbx_seq_one_letter_code
_entity_poly.pdbx_strand_id
1 'polypeptide(L)'
;MSSRCGVSDTGLTIDATKHFAYFYGRPRWDRGSSMTLTYAFSFTDMIDYISLLKTKTVFKRSFSKWASVIPVNFTEIDNYPLANIRIGFFKGNHGDGQPFDGVLGVLAHAFSPEN
;
A
#
# COMPACT_ATOMS: atom_id res chain seq x y z
N MET A 1 1.77 -23.73 -1.92
CA MET A 1 2.44 -22.41 -1.83
C MET A 1 1.91 -21.69 -0.61
N SER A 2 2.74 -20.89 0.07
CA SER A 2 2.28 -20.04 1.18
C SER A 2 1.86 -18.67 0.65
N SER A 3 0.83 -18.09 1.27
CA SER A 3 0.38 -16.74 0.98
C SER A 3 1.46 -15.72 1.36
N ARG A 4 1.67 -14.69 0.52
CA ARG A 4 2.75 -13.70 0.70
C ARG A 4 2.41 -12.30 0.17
N CYS A 5 3.28 -11.34 0.48
CA CYS A 5 3.32 -10.04 -0.19
C CYS A 5 3.80 -10.19 -1.65
N GLY A 6 3.30 -9.35 -2.55
CA GLY A 6 3.70 -9.30 -3.97
C GLY A 6 4.92 -8.43 -4.26
N VAL A 7 5.43 -7.71 -3.25
CA VAL A 7 6.65 -6.89 -3.36
C VAL A 7 7.88 -7.80 -3.30
N SER A 8 8.85 -7.61 -4.18
CA SER A 8 10.07 -8.43 -4.22
C SER A 8 10.97 -8.18 -3.00
N ASP A 9 11.52 -9.26 -2.45
CA ASP A 9 12.49 -9.22 -1.35
C ASP A 9 13.92 -8.87 -1.81
N THR A 10 14.20 -8.92 -3.12
CA THR A 10 15.55 -8.76 -3.66
C THR A 10 16.01 -7.29 -3.64
N GLY A 11 16.79 -6.90 -2.63
CA GLY A 11 17.57 -5.66 -2.61
C GLY A 11 19.01 -5.87 -3.09
N LEU A 12 19.62 -4.87 -3.72
CA LEU A 12 21.06 -4.86 -4.00
C LEU A 12 21.82 -4.77 -2.66
N THR A 13 22.23 -5.90 -2.07
CA THR A 13 23.48 -6.11 -1.31
C THR A 13 23.53 -7.48 -0.63
N ILE A 14 24.73 -8.04 -0.63
CA ILE A 14 25.15 -9.37 -0.20
C ILE A 14 25.25 -9.42 1.34
N ASP A 15 24.85 -10.54 1.96
CA ASP A 15 25.12 -10.96 3.35
C ASP A 15 24.67 -10.06 4.52
N ALA A 16 23.36 -9.84 4.67
CA ALA A 16 22.77 -9.56 5.98
C ALA A 16 21.32 -10.07 6.05
N THR A 17 20.98 -10.86 7.07
CA THR A 17 19.60 -11.28 7.37
C THR A 17 18.78 -10.06 7.81
N LYS A 18 18.24 -9.31 6.84
CA LYS A 18 17.32 -8.19 7.11
C LYS A 18 15.89 -8.69 6.95
N HIS A 19 15.03 -8.33 7.91
CA HIS A 19 13.59 -8.62 7.83
C HIS A 19 12.81 -7.53 7.07
N PHE A 20 13.50 -6.73 6.24
CA PHE A 20 12.90 -5.67 5.45
C PHE A 20 13.70 -5.42 4.17
N ALA A 21 13.00 -4.93 3.13
CA ALA A 21 13.58 -4.47 1.88
C ALA A 21 13.14 -3.02 1.59
N TYR A 22 13.94 -2.30 0.79
CA TYR A 22 13.56 -0.99 0.25
C TYR A 22 13.30 -1.12 -1.25
N PHE A 23 12.38 -0.30 -1.76
CA PHE A 23 12.32 -0.05 -3.19
C PHE A 23 13.65 0.53 -3.70
N TYR A 24 13.97 0.23 -4.96
CA TYR A 24 15.17 0.77 -5.62
C TYR A 24 15.18 2.31 -5.54
N GLY A 25 16.35 2.90 -5.28
CA GLY A 25 16.47 4.35 -5.07
C GLY A 25 16.03 4.86 -3.68
N ARG A 26 15.47 3.99 -2.82
CA ARG A 26 14.99 4.33 -1.46
C ARG A 26 14.06 5.56 -1.44
N PRO A 27 13.04 5.61 -2.30
CA PRO A 27 12.11 6.74 -2.38
C PRO A 27 11.41 7.00 -1.05
N ARG A 28 11.14 8.27 -0.79
CA ARG A 28 10.48 8.77 0.41
C ARG A 28 9.52 9.87 0.01
N TRP A 29 8.42 9.97 0.72
CA TRP A 29 7.61 11.17 0.63
C TRP A 29 8.39 12.34 1.26
N ASP A 30 8.83 13.30 0.44
CA ASP A 30 9.54 14.48 0.90
C ASP A 30 8.58 15.66 1.02
N ARG A 31 7.96 15.80 2.20
CA ARG A 31 7.00 16.89 2.51
C ARG A 31 7.33 17.59 3.83
N GLY A 32 8.61 17.56 4.22
CA GLY A 32 9.09 18.16 5.46
C GLY A 32 8.81 17.34 6.73
N SER A 33 9.06 17.96 7.88
CA SER A 33 9.10 17.31 9.21
C SER A 33 7.73 16.95 9.81
N SER A 34 6.62 17.40 9.22
CA SER A 34 5.26 16.98 9.55
C SER A 34 4.47 16.86 8.25
N MET A 35 4.27 15.62 7.80
CA MET A 35 3.66 15.35 6.50
C MET A 35 2.23 14.87 6.65
N THR A 36 1.31 15.43 5.87
CA THR A 36 -0.03 14.87 5.70
C THR A 36 -0.13 14.17 4.36
N LEU A 37 -0.36 12.86 4.38
CA LEU A 37 -0.65 12.05 3.20
C LEU A 37 -2.16 11.85 3.06
N THR A 38 -2.67 12.01 1.84
CA THR A 38 -4.07 11.71 1.55
C THR A 38 -4.22 10.28 1.05
N TYR A 39 -5.31 9.62 1.43
CA TYR A 39 -5.68 8.32 0.88
C TYR A 39 -7.15 8.27 0.45
N ALA A 40 -7.45 7.43 -0.54
CA ALA A 40 -8.80 7.25 -1.05
C ALA A 40 -9.03 5.82 -1.54
N PHE A 41 -10.30 5.41 -1.57
CA PHE A 41 -10.72 4.10 -2.08
C PHE A 41 -11.25 4.23 -3.50
N SER A 42 -10.96 3.24 -4.36
CA SER A 42 -11.55 3.16 -5.69
C SER A 42 -13.07 3.07 -5.56
N PHE A 43 -13.78 3.70 -6.49
CA PHE A 43 -15.25 3.56 -6.58
C PHE A 43 -15.65 2.33 -7.38
N THR A 44 -14.78 1.85 -8.27
CA THR A 44 -15.05 0.76 -9.21
C THR A 44 -14.41 -0.56 -8.76
N ASP A 45 -13.27 -0.50 -8.09
CA ASP A 45 -12.44 -1.66 -7.75
C ASP A 45 -12.52 -1.94 -6.25
N MET A 46 -13.69 -2.39 -5.83
CA MET A 46 -14.00 -2.71 -4.43
C MET A 46 -14.66 -4.08 -4.31
N ILE A 47 -14.66 -4.59 -3.08
CA ILE A 47 -15.32 -5.85 -2.71
C ILE A 47 -16.67 -5.56 -2.05
N ASP A 48 -17.61 -6.48 -2.21
CA ASP A 48 -18.98 -6.41 -1.66
C ASP A 48 -19.21 -7.35 -0.47
N TYR A 49 -18.40 -8.40 -0.35
CA TYR A 49 -18.47 -9.37 0.75
C TYR A 49 -17.92 -8.85 2.09
N ILE A 50 -17.30 -7.66 2.12
CA ILE A 50 -16.96 -6.91 3.33
C ILE A 50 -17.51 -5.49 3.18
N SER A 51 -18.22 -5.00 4.19
CA SER A 51 -18.81 -3.66 4.12
C SER A 51 -17.74 -2.57 4.04
N LEU A 52 -18.04 -1.52 3.25
CA LEU A 52 -17.15 -0.36 3.11
C LEU A 52 -16.72 0.23 4.45
N LEU A 53 -17.64 0.33 5.42
CA LEU A 53 -17.34 0.82 6.77
C LEU A 53 -16.27 -0.02 7.49
N LYS A 54 -16.35 -1.36 7.39
CA LYS A 54 -15.35 -2.25 7.98
C LYS A 54 -14.01 -2.09 7.27
N THR A 55 -14.00 -2.02 5.94
CA THR A 55 -12.80 -1.78 5.14
C THR A 55 -12.12 -0.46 5.55
N LYS A 56 -12.86 0.66 5.55
CA LYS A 56 -12.37 1.97 5.98
C LYS A 56 -11.82 1.94 7.40
N THR A 57 -12.49 1.25 8.32
CA THR A 57 -12.05 1.11 9.72
C THR A 57 -10.70 0.40 9.83
N VAL A 58 -10.49 -0.67 9.08
CA VAL A 58 -9.23 -1.43 9.09
C VAL A 58 -8.09 -0.59 8.52
N PHE A 59 -8.29 0.08 7.39
CA PHE A 59 -7.26 0.94 6.79
C PHE A 59 -6.91 2.13 7.68
N LYS A 60 -7.90 2.79 8.29
CA LYS A 60 -7.66 3.85 9.27
C LYS A 60 -6.77 3.37 10.41
N ARG A 61 -7.04 2.18 10.97
CA ARG A 61 -6.22 1.57 12.03
C ARG A 61 -4.81 1.25 11.55
N SER A 62 -4.64 0.75 10.33
CA SER A 62 -3.33 0.47 9.73
C SER A 62 -2.50 1.74 9.57
N PHE A 63 -3.11 2.83 9.08
CA PHE A 63 -2.44 4.13 8.97
C PHE A 63 -2.08 4.73 10.34
N SER A 64 -2.97 4.60 11.33
CA SER A 64 -2.66 5.04 12.71
C SER A 64 -1.44 4.36 13.31
N LYS A 65 -1.14 3.10 12.96
CA LYS A 65 0.08 2.42 13.43
C LYS A 65 1.36 3.06 12.90
N TRP A 66 1.34 3.60 11.69
CA TRP A 66 2.48 4.33 11.14
C TRP A 66 2.58 5.73 11.77
N ALA A 67 1.45 6.44 11.85
CA ALA A 67 1.36 7.76 12.46
C ALA A 67 1.79 7.79 13.94
N SER A 68 1.71 6.67 14.66
CA SER A 68 2.13 6.61 16.06
C SER A 68 3.65 6.61 16.27
N VAL A 69 4.47 6.40 15.23
CA VAL A 69 5.92 6.21 15.37
C VAL A 69 6.78 7.13 14.48
N ILE A 70 6.17 7.82 13.52
CA ILE A 70 6.84 8.83 12.68
C ILE A 70 5.91 10.04 12.52
N PRO A 71 6.43 11.26 12.25
CA PRO A 71 5.61 12.47 12.15
C PRO A 71 4.85 12.56 10.82
N VAL A 72 3.89 11.64 10.65
CA VAL A 72 2.99 11.58 9.49
C VAL A 72 1.53 11.58 9.96
N ASN A 73 0.68 12.27 9.21
CA ASN A 73 -0.77 12.22 9.32
C ASN A 73 -1.36 11.59 8.06
N PHE A 74 -2.47 10.88 8.22
CA PHE A 74 -3.21 10.31 7.10
C PHE A 74 -4.64 10.85 7.10
N THR A 75 -5.05 11.39 5.96
CA THR A 75 -6.38 11.97 5.77
C THR A 75 -7.10 11.27 4.64
N GLU A 76 -8.27 10.71 4.92
CA GLU A 76 -9.14 10.17 3.88
C GLU A 76 -9.73 11.31 3.06
N ILE A 77 -9.74 11.18 1.73
CA ILE A 77 -10.41 12.10 0.81
C ILE A 77 -11.31 11.31 -0.15
N ASP A 78 -12.32 11.98 -0.71
CA ASP A 78 -13.22 11.37 -1.70
C ASP A 78 -12.63 11.41 -3.12
N ASN A 79 -11.73 12.34 -3.41
CA ASN A 79 -11.16 12.49 -4.74
C ASN A 79 -10.02 11.48 -4.98
N TYR A 80 -10.39 10.27 -5.43
CA TYR A 80 -9.47 9.17 -5.67
C TYR A 80 -8.29 9.51 -6.61
N PRO A 81 -8.50 10.14 -7.78
CA PRO A 81 -7.39 10.57 -8.64
C PRO A 81 -6.40 11.54 -8.01
N LEU A 82 -6.77 12.28 -6.96
CA LEU A 82 -5.87 13.24 -6.31
C LEU A 82 -5.23 12.71 -5.01
N ALA A 83 -5.57 11.49 -4.58
CA ALA A 83 -4.99 10.92 -3.36
C ALA A 83 -3.53 10.51 -3.56
N ASN A 84 -2.68 10.73 -2.53
CA ASN A 84 -1.30 10.21 -2.53
C ASN A 84 -1.27 8.68 -2.48
N ILE A 85 -2.20 8.07 -1.75
CA ILE A 85 -2.35 6.62 -1.62
C ILE A 85 -3.72 6.23 -2.15
N ARG A 86 -3.73 5.48 -3.24
CA ARG A 86 -4.95 4.98 -3.89
C ARG A 86 -5.14 3.51 -3.55
N ILE A 87 -6.29 3.15 -2.98
CA ILE A 87 -6.60 1.80 -2.51
C ILE A 87 -7.67 1.18 -3.41
N GLY A 88 -7.39 0.02 -3.99
CA GLY A 88 -8.35 -0.77 -4.76
C GLY A 88 -8.17 -2.26 -4.54
N PHE A 89 -9.18 -3.04 -4.92
CA PHE A 89 -9.21 -4.49 -4.83
C PHE A 89 -9.31 -5.09 -6.23
N PHE A 90 -8.28 -5.84 -6.61
CA PHE A 90 -8.13 -6.35 -7.97
C PHE A 90 -7.98 -7.86 -8.01
N LYS A 91 -8.10 -8.44 -9.21
CA LYS A 91 -7.89 -9.86 -9.49
C LYS A 91 -7.13 -10.03 -10.79
N GLY A 92 -6.29 -11.07 -10.89
CA GLY A 92 -5.53 -11.36 -12.11
C GLY A 92 -4.74 -10.16 -12.62
N ASN A 93 -4.74 -9.95 -13.93
CA ASN A 93 -4.17 -8.74 -14.54
C ASN A 93 -5.07 -7.51 -14.28
N HIS A 94 -4.46 -6.46 -13.74
CA HIS A 94 -5.13 -5.21 -13.36
C HIS A 94 -4.39 -3.95 -13.84
N GLY A 95 -3.59 -4.10 -14.89
CA GLY A 95 -3.11 -2.97 -15.70
C GLY A 95 -1.82 -2.30 -15.24
N ASP A 96 -1.18 -2.78 -14.16
CA ASP A 96 0.07 -2.24 -13.63
C ASP A 96 1.30 -3.12 -13.91
N GLY A 97 1.11 -4.23 -14.63
CA GLY A 97 2.18 -5.18 -14.96
C GLY A 97 2.54 -6.16 -13.84
N GLN A 98 1.84 -6.15 -12.69
CA GLN A 98 2.08 -7.04 -11.55
C GLN A 98 0.83 -7.88 -11.21
N PRO A 99 0.39 -8.80 -12.11
CA PRO A 99 -0.86 -9.52 -11.95
C PRO A 99 -0.89 -10.41 -10.70
N PHE A 100 -2.06 -10.56 -10.08
CA PHE A 100 -2.27 -11.55 -9.01
C PHE A 100 -2.35 -12.98 -9.57
N ASP A 101 -1.78 -13.93 -8.83
CA ASP A 101 -1.63 -15.36 -9.18
C ASP A 101 -2.77 -16.26 -8.64
N GLY A 102 -3.78 -15.67 -8.00
CA GLY A 102 -4.99 -16.36 -7.55
C GLY A 102 -5.02 -16.68 -6.06
N VAL A 103 -5.91 -17.60 -5.69
CA VAL A 103 -6.24 -17.90 -4.28
C VAL A 103 -4.99 -18.39 -3.52
N LEU A 104 -4.73 -17.77 -2.36
CA LEU A 104 -3.62 -18.09 -1.44
C LEU A 104 -2.20 -17.85 -1.99
N GLY A 105 -2.06 -17.17 -3.13
CA GLY A 105 -0.76 -16.71 -3.65
C GLY A 105 -0.37 -15.33 -3.10
N VAL A 106 -0.17 -14.37 -4.00
CA VAL A 106 0.07 -12.96 -3.69
C VAL A 106 -1.22 -12.31 -3.17
N LEU A 107 -1.16 -11.76 -1.96
CA LEU A 107 -2.33 -11.17 -1.30
C LEU A 107 -2.53 -9.69 -1.62
N ALA A 108 -1.43 -8.96 -1.82
CA ALA A 108 -1.42 -7.53 -2.11
C ALA A 108 -0.01 -7.11 -2.56
N HIS A 109 0.08 -5.97 -3.23
CA HIS A 109 1.31 -5.22 -3.42
C HIS A 109 1.02 -3.73 -3.18
N ALA A 110 2.07 -2.90 -3.19
CA ALA A 110 1.96 -1.45 -3.21
C ALA A 110 3.16 -0.88 -3.97
N PHE A 111 3.01 0.34 -4.48
CA PHE A 111 4.10 1.06 -5.10
C PHE A 111 4.83 1.94 -4.09
N SER A 112 6.07 2.28 -4.38
CA SER A 112 6.83 3.24 -3.60
C SER A 112 6.22 4.63 -3.63
N PRO A 113 6.59 5.53 -2.69
CA PRO A 113 6.34 6.95 -2.83
C PRO A 113 6.74 7.47 -4.22
N GLU A 114 5.91 8.35 -4.77
CA GLU A 114 6.25 9.16 -5.95
C GLU A 114 6.98 10.42 -5.48
N ASN A 115 8.05 10.80 -6.19
CA ASN A 115 8.76 12.07 -5.95
C ASN A 115 7.95 13.24 -6.50
#